data_AF-A0A2H5Z671-F1
#
_entry.id   AF-A0A2H5Z671-F1
#
_cell.length_a   1.000
_cell.length_b   1.000
_cell.length_c   1.000
_cell.angle_alpha   90.00
_cell.angle_beta   90.00
_cell.angle_gamma   90.00
#
_symmetry.space_group_name_H-M   'P 1'
#
loop_
_entity.id
_entity.type
_entity.pdbx_description
1 polymer ?
#
loop_
_entity_poly.entity_id
_entity_poly.type
_entity_poly.pdbx_seq_one_letter_code
_entity_poly.pdbx_strand_id
1 'polypeptide(L)'
;MILDARCLTPTALAEQLAAFGENAILCLHQAELEYPGALAPGVLLLLGRLKLLHPLTQRIPRCREHSCPLTDRCPYTGDFEDRGGSSSVRPKGWRKFRMTDQSLALIQRPELLAEQLPKHPAAHWLGQRFAERSEWSCFRLAERWLADALAVVGPVPAPAEKPKTTASQSDFEGSRRELAACLAILVGLGWLQWKQEDGLTLQLRQPWW
;
A
#
# COMPACT_ATOMS: atom_id res chain seq x y z
N MET A 1 -8.24 -8.16 16.37
CA MET A 1 -8.07 -6.72 16.59
C MET A 1 -8.09 -6.07 15.22
N ILE A 2 -9.11 -5.26 14.90
CA ILE A 2 -9.14 -4.50 13.63
C ILE A 2 -8.30 -3.26 13.90
N LEU A 3 -7.16 -3.12 13.21
CA LEU A 3 -6.38 -1.89 13.25
C LEU A 3 -7.29 -0.72 12.88
N ASP A 4 -7.35 0.34 13.68
CA ASP A 4 -8.03 1.57 13.27
C ASP A 4 -7.36 2.01 11.96
N ALA A 5 -8.12 2.02 10.87
CA ALA A 5 -7.60 2.36 9.54
C ALA A 5 -6.94 3.76 9.50
N ARG A 6 -7.15 4.58 10.55
CA ARG A 6 -6.60 5.92 10.73
C ARG A 6 -5.28 5.98 11.51
N CYS A 7 -4.85 4.90 12.16
CA CYS A 7 -3.62 4.83 12.93
C CYS A 7 -3.01 3.42 12.90
N LEU A 8 -1.80 3.31 12.37
CA LEU A 8 -1.04 2.07 12.32
C LEU A 8 0.35 2.30 12.90
N THR A 9 0.58 1.84 14.13
CA THR A 9 1.90 1.97 14.75
C THR A 9 2.89 0.99 14.10
N PRO A 10 4.18 1.34 14.01
CA PRO A 10 5.19 0.42 13.49
C PRO A 10 5.23 -0.91 14.25
N THR A 11 5.07 -0.87 15.59
CA THR A 11 5.02 -2.07 16.43
C THR A 11 3.85 -2.99 16.08
N ALA A 12 2.64 -2.45 15.94
CA ALA A 12 1.47 -3.26 15.59
C ALA A 12 1.61 -3.87 14.18
N LEU A 13 2.21 -3.13 13.23
CA LEU A 13 2.52 -3.65 11.90
C LEU A 13 3.57 -4.78 11.97
N ALA A 14 4.63 -4.60 12.76
CA ALA A 14 5.66 -5.61 12.97
C ALA A 14 5.10 -6.89 13.60
N GLU A 15 4.26 -6.77 14.63
CA GLU A 15 3.57 -7.91 15.26
C GLU A 15 2.69 -8.67 14.25
N GLN A 16 1.95 -7.94 13.41
CA GLN A 16 1.13 -8.55 12.38
C GLN A 16 1.98 -9.24 11.30
N LEU A 17 3.10 -8.64 10.89
CA LEU A 17 4.04 -9.27 9.96
C LEU A 17 4.67 -10.54 10.55
N ALA A 18 5.03 -10.51 11.84
CA ALA A 18 5.59 -11.66 12.55
C ALA A 18 4.61 -12.84 12.59
N ALA A 19 3.31 -12.56 12.77
CA ALA A 19 2.28 -13.58 12.82
C ALA A 19 2.11 -14.39 11.53
N PHE A 20 2.55 -13.86 10.37
CA PHE A 20 2.51 -14.61 9.11
C PHE A 20 3.67 -15.60 8.94
N GLY A 21 4.81 -15.37 9.61
CA GLY A 21 6.02 -16.18 9.49
C GLY A 21 6.96 -15.78 8.33
N GLU A 22 8.18 -16.30 8.38
CA GLU A 22 9.34 -15.79 7.60
C GLU A 22 9.21 -15.93 6.07
N ASN A 23 8.42 -16.90 5.59
CA ASN A 23 8.27 -17.19 4.17
C ASN A 23 6.85 -16.95 3.65
N ALA A 24 6.06 -16.17 4.40
CA ALA A 24 4.67 -15.93 4.05
C ALA A 24 4.50 -15.25 2.68
N ILE A 25 3.43 -15.64 1.98
CA ILE A 25 2.94 -14.95 0.80
C ILE A 25 1.65 -14.23 1.16
N LEU A 26 1.72 -12.91 1.16
CA LEU A 26 0.63 -12.03 1.51
C LEU A 26 -0.12 -11.66 0.24
N CYS A 27 -1.45 -11.82 0.24
CA CYS A 27 -2.26 -11.57 -0.94
C CYS A 27 -3.21 -10.41 -0.72
N LEU A 28 -3.26 -9.50 -1.70
CA LEU A 28 -4.12 -8.34 -1.67
C LEU A 28 -5.62 -8.73 -1.56
N HIS A 29 -6.03 -9.87 -2.12
CA HIS A 29 -7.40 -10.37 -2.01
C HIS A 29 -7.79 -10.81 -0.60
N GLN A 30 -6.84 -11.25 0.25
CA GLN A 30 -7.16 -11.52 1.65
C GLN A 30 -7.64 -10.25 2.34
N ALA A 31 -7.04 -9.12 2.01
CA ALA A 31 -7.39 -7.83 2.56
C ALA A 31 -8.68 -7.25 1.94
N GLU A 32 -8.87 -7.40 0.63
CA GLU A 32 -10.10 -6.95 -0.05
C GLU A 32 -11.35 -7.76 0.35
N LEU A 33 -11.15 -9.01 0.76
CA LEU A 33 -12.21 -9.90 1.27
C LEU A 33 -12.28 -9.87 2.81
N GLU A 34 -11.64 -8.89 3.45
CA GLU A 34 -11.69 -8.63 4.89
C GLU A 34 -11.33 -9.86 5.75
N TYR A 35 -10.40 -10.69 5.27
CA TYR A 35 -9.95 -11.87 6.02
C TYR A 35 -9.31 -11.42 7.35
N PRO A 36 -9.73 -12.00 8.50
CA PRO A 36 -9.18 -11.64 9.79
C PRO A 36 -7.66 -11.78 9.83
N GLY A 37 -6.99 -10.70 10.24
CA GLY A 37 -5.53 -10.66 10.34
C GLY A 37 -4.81 -10.36 9.01
N ALA A 38 -5.51 -10.13 7.90
CA ALA A 38 -4.89 -9.63 6.68
C ALA A 38 -4.39 -8.18 6.83
N LEU A 39 -3.29 -7.84 6.15
CA LEU A 39 -2.83 -6.46 6.05
C LEU A 39 -3.66 -5.70 5.02
N ALA A 40 -4.07 -4.47 5.34
CA ALA A 40 -4.83 -3.62 4.42
C ALA A 40 -4.14 -3.49 3.04
N PRO A 41 -4.89 -3.41 1.92
CA PRO A 41 -4.29 -3.39 0.58
C PRO A 41 -3.25 -2.28 0.38
N GLY A 42 -3.52 -1.09 0.93
CA GLY A 42 -2.60 0.05 0.87
C GLY A 42 -1.27 -0.20 1.58
N VAL A 43 -1.30 -0.92 2.71
CA VAL A 43 -0.10 -1.27 3.48
C VAL A 43 0.75 -2.27 2.69
N LEU A 44 0.14 -3.29 2.08
CA LEU A 44 0.86 -4.23 1.22
C LEU A 44 1.56 -3.53 0.04
N LEU A 45 0.86 -2.64 -0.64
CA LEU A 45 1.40 -1.86 -1.77
C LEU A 45 2.55 -0.97 -1.31
N LEU A 46 2.36 -0.23 -0.22
CA LEU A 46 3.36 0.67 0.37
C LEU A 46 4.62 -0.10 0.75
N LEU A 47 4.51 -1.20 1.49
CA LEU A 47 5.64 -2.02 1.89
C LEU A 47 6.35 -2.65 0.67
N GLY A 48 5.59 -3.06 -0.35
CA GLY A 48 6.14 -3.52 -1.62
C GLY A 48 6.96 -2.45 -2.34
N ARG A 49 6.50 -1.19 -2.33
CA ARG A 49 7.20 -0.06 -2.97
C ARG A 49 8.46 0.32 -2.20
N LEU A 50 8.40 0.27 -0.88
CA LEU A 50 9.54 0.44 0.03
C LEU A 50 10.54 -0.73 0.02
N LYS A 51 10.28 -1.80 -0.75
CA LYS A 51 11.10 -3.04 -0.78
C LYS A 51 11.17 -3.78 0.56
N LEU A 52 10.26 -3.44 1.48
CA LEU A 52 10.04 -4.16 2.74
C LEU A 52 9.23 -5.44 2.52
N LEU A 53 8.53 -5.55 1.39
CA LEU A 53 8.00 -6.80 0.85
C LEU A 53 8.45 -6.94 -0.61
N HIS A 54 8.58 -8.17 -1.10
CA HIS A 54 8.90 -8.42 -2.50
C HIS A 54 7.62 -8.67 -3.32
N PRO A 55 7.23 -7.76 -4.23
CA PRO A 55 6.08 -8.00 -5.09
C PRO A 55 6.36 -9.15 -6.07
N LEU A 56 5.52 -10.17 -6.04
CA LEU A 56 5.60 -11.30 -6.96
C LEU A 56 4.87 -10.92 -8.26
N THR A 57 5.62 -10.42 -9.25
CA THR A 57 5.07 -9.97 -10.54
C THR A 57 5.24 -11.00 -11.66
N GLN A 58 6.12 -11.98 -11.45
CA GLN A 58 6.41 -13.09 -12.35
C GLN A 58 6.30 -14.39 -11.56
N ARG A 59 5.83 -15.47 -12.22
CA ARG A 59 5.58 -16.79 -11.58
C ARG A 59 4.81 -16.66 -10.26
N ILE A 60 3.68 -15.95 -10.30
CA ILE A 60 2.84 -15.75 -9.13
C ILE A 60 2.32 -17.12 -8.65
N PRO A 61 2.61 -17.53 -7.40
CA PRO A 61 2.21 -18.84 -6.90
C PRO A 61 0.69 -18.96 -6.85
N ARG A 62 0.16 -20.16 -7.01
CA ARG A 62 -1.28 -20.47 -6.86
C ARG A 62 -1.72 -20.34 -5.42
N CYS A 63 -3.02 -20.21 -5.16
CA CYS A 63 -3.54 -20.09 -3.78
C CYS A 63 -3.18 -21.31 -2.91
N ARG A 64 -3.25 -22.52 -3.49
CA ARG A 64 -2.86 -23.77 -2.83
C ARG A 64 -1.37 -23.88 -2.50
N GLU A 65 -0.51 -23.28 -3.31
CA GLU A 65 0.96 -23.36 -3.15
C GLU A 65 1.48 -22.57 -1.94
N HIS A 66 0.68 -21.65 -1.39
CA HIS A 66 1.03 -20.86 -0.21
C HIS A 66 0.04 -21.01 0.94
N SER A 67 -0.79 -22.06 0.90
CA SER A 67 -1.78 -22.36 1.94
C SER A 67 -2.73 -21.19 2.21
N CYS A 68 -3.22 -20.54 1.16
CA CYS A 68 -4.14 -19.41 1.31
C CYS A 68 -5.40 -19.81 2.09
N PRO A 69 -5.77 -19.13 3.19
CA PRO A 69 -6.96 -19.44 3.98
C PRO A 69 -8.28 -19.10 3.27
N LEU A 70 -8.20 -18.52 2.08
CA LEU A 70 -9.34 -18.22 1.21
C LEU A 70 -9.41 -19.11 -0.02
N THR A 71 -8.56 -20.14 -0.16
CA THR A 71 -8.43 -20.93 -1.40
C THR A 71 -9.78 -21.34 -2.01
N ASP A 72 -10.68 -21.92 -1.20
CA ASP A 72 -11.95 -22.47 -1.69
C ASP A 72 -13.09 -21.44 -1.81
N ARG A 73 -12.87 -20.20 -1.35
CA ARG A 73 -13.90 -19.14 -1.28
C ARG A 73 -13.51 -17.83 -1.97
N CYS A 74 -12.27 -17.73 -2.46
CA CYS A 74 -11.79 -16.53 -3.13
C CYS A 74 -12.31 -16.51 -4.58
N PRO A 75 -13.12 -15.51 -4.97
CA PRO A 75 -13.65 -15.42 -6.33
C PRO A 75 -12.56 -15.22 -7.39
N TYR A 76 -11.37 -14.81 -6.96
CA TYR A 76 -10.19 -14.58 -7.81
C TYR A 76 -9.25 -15.79 -7.90
N THR A 77 -9.61 -16.96 -7.35
CA THR A 77 -8.74 -18.14 -7.36
C THR A 77 -8.38 -18.57 -8.79
N GLY A 78 -9.35 -18.50 -9.72
CA GLY A 78 -9.14 -18.84 -11.14
C GLY A 78 -8.06 -18.00 -11.84
N ASP A 79 -7.83 -16.75 -11.42
CA ASP A 79 -6.81 -15.86 -11.99
C ASP A 79 -5.37 -16.41 -11.83
N PHE A 80 -5.19 -17.34 -10.88
CA PHE A 80 -3.90 -17.92 -10.53
C PHE A 80 -3.82 -19.42 -10.82
N GLU A 81 -4.93 -20.16 -10.82
CA GLU A 81 -4.92 -21.62 -11.01
C GLU A 81 -4.83 -22.04 -12.49
N ASP A 82 -5.50 -21.34 -13.40
CA ASP A 82 -5.55 -21.71 -14.82
C ASP A 82 -4.42 -21.07 -15.62
N ARG A 83 -3.26 -21.73 -15.62
CA ARG A 83 -2.28 -21.62 -16.70
C ARG A 83 -1.62 -22.97 -16.99
N GLY A 84 -2.31 -23.78 -17.79
CA GLY A 84 -1.62 -24.69 -18.70
C GLY A 84 -0.80 -23.85 -19.70
N GLY A 85 0.52 -24.01 -19.70
CA GLY A 85 1.39 -23.67 -20.83
C GLY A 85 1.62 -22.20 -21.21
N SER A 86 0.87 -21.21 -20.71
CA SER A 86 1.11 -19.80 -21.10
C SER A 86 2.02 -19.07 -20.11
N SER A 87 3.31 -19.08 -20.41
CA SER A 87 4.28 -18.08 -19.93
C SER A 87 3.91 -16.69 -20.47
N SER A 88 2.79 -16.10 -20.04
CA SER A 88 2.55 -14.70 -20.37
C SER A 88 3.64 -13.88 -19.68
N VAL A 89 4.60 -13.39 -20.47
CA VAL A 89 5.68 -12.48 -20.05
C VAL A 89 5.11 -11.15 -19.50
N ARG A 90 3.82 -10.89 -19.69
CA ARG A 90 3.12 -9.74 -19.13
C ARG A 90 3.08 -9.83 -17.60
N PRO A 91 3.63 -8.82 -16.88
CA PRO A 91 3.53 -8.75 -15.44
C PRO A 91 2.06 -8.85 -15.02
N LYS A 92 1.74 -9.85 -14.21
CA LYS A 92 0.50 -9.82 -13.43
C LYS A 92 0.76 -8.81 -12.32
N GLY A 93 -0.16 -7.86 -12.10
CA GLY A 93 0.05 -6.71 -11.21
C GLY A 93 0.41 -7.08 -9.76
N TRP A 94 0.62 -6.07 -8.92
CA TRP A 94 1.07 -6.23 -7.53
C TRP A 94 -0.04 -6.80 -6.63
N ARG A 95 -0.28 -8.11 -6.74
CA ARG A 95 -1.38 -8.83 -6.07
C ARG A 95 -0.91 -9.78 -4.97
N LYS A 96 0.33 -10.27 -5.05
CA LYS A 96 0.95 -11.12 -4.03
C LYS A 96 2.34 -10.59 -3.70
N PHE A 97 2.69 -10.68 -2.42
CA PHE A 97 3.93 -10.16 -1.87
C PHE A 97 4.57 -11.24 -1.03
N ARG A 98 5.88 -11.40 -1.16
CA ARG A 98 6.65 -12.32 -0.30
C ARG A 98 7.36 -11.52 0.77
N MET A 99 7.42 -12.08 1.97
CA MET A 99 8.34 -11.65 3.02
C MET A 99 9.80 -11.70 2.51
N THR A 100 10.63 -10.79 2.99
CA THR A 100 12.05 -10.67 2.66
C THR A 100 12.86 -10.52 3.94
N ASP A 101 14.19 -10.56 3.82
CA ASP A 101 15.09 -10.23 4.93
C ASP A 101 14.82 -8.82 5.49
N GLN A 102 14.35 -7.88 4.65
CA GLN A 102 13.96 -6.54 5.10
C GLN A 102 12.64 -6.56 5.88
N SER A 103 11.70 -7.46 5.56
CA SER A 103 10.52 -7.68 6.39
C SER A 103 10.91 -8.19 7.76
N LEU A 104 11.87 -9.12 7.83
CA LEU A 104 12.37 -9.68 9.08
C LEU A 104 13.11 -8.62 9.91
N ALA A 105 13.93 -7.79 9.26
CA ALA A 105 14.57 -6.66 9.91
C ALA A 105 13.54 -5.70 10.51
N LEU A 106 12.46 -5.38 9.76
CA LEU A 106 11.37 -4.55 10.26
C LEU A 106 10.65 -5.18 11.46
N ILE A 107 10.45 -6.50 11.46
CA ILE A 107 9.85 -7.20 12.61
C ILE A 107 10.72 -7.03 13.86
N GLN A 108 12.04 -7.19 13.73
CA GLN A 108 12.98 -7.06 14.84
C GLN A 108 13.20 -5.61 15.29
N ARG A 109 13.08 -4.67 14.35
CA ARG A 109 13.34 -3.24 14.54
C ARG A 109 12.23 -2.42 13.87
N PRO A 110 11.05 -2.29 14.51
CA PRO A 110 9.91 -1.58 13.94
C PRO A 110 10.22 -0.12 13.57
N GLU A 111 11.20 0.51 14.24
CA GLU A 111 11.66 1.86 13.95
C GLU A 111 12.24 2.03 12.53
N LEU A 112 12.67 0.95 11.87
CA LEU A 112 13.12 0.99 10.47
C LEU A 112 12.05 1.56 9.53
N LEU A 113 10.77 1.41 9.87
CA LEU A 113 9.69 1.99 9.07
C LEU A 113 9.80 3.51 9.01
N ALA A 114 10.20 4.17 10.09
CA ALA A 114 10.40 5.63 10.13
C ALA A 114 11.55 6.04 9.19
N GLU A 115 12.60 5.24 9.07
CA GLU A 115 13.74 5.51 8.19
C GLU A 115 13.41 5.31 6.70
N GLN A 116 12.51 4.35 6.39
CA GLN A 116 12.17 4.02 5.02
C GLN A 116 10.99 4.83 4.48
N LEU A 117 10.01 5.17 5.32
CA LEU A 117 8.76 5.81 4.89
C LEU A 117 8.98 7.12 4.11
N PRO A 118 9.89 8.04 4.49
CA PRO A 118 10.15 9.27 3.73
C PRO A 118 10.59 9.03 2.28
N LYS A 119 11.12 7.84 1.95
CA LYS A 119 11.51 7.46 0.58
C LYS A 119 10.31 7.12 -0.30
N HIS A 120 9.12 6.97 0.26
CA HIS A 120 7.91 6.70 -0.49
C HIS A 120 7.38 7.98 -1.15
N PRO A 121 7.03 7.97 -2.45
CA PRO A 121 6.51 9.17 -3.13
C PRO A 121 5.31 9.82 -2.43
N ALA A 122 4.32 9.05 -1.97
CA ALA A 122 3.20 9.60 -1.21
C ALA A 122 3.61 10.27 0.12
N ALA A 123 4.65 9.77 0.80
CA ALA A 123 5.14 10.39 2.03
C ALA A 123 5.89 11.70 1.73
N HIS A 124 6.62 11.75 0.62
CA HIS A 124 7.25 12.97 0.11
C HIS A 124 6.20 14.03 -0.25
N TRP A 125 5.18 13.66 -1.02
CA TRP A 125 4.08 14.56 -1.36
C TRP A 125 3.38 15.12 -0.12
N LEU A 126 3.04 14.24 0.84
CA LEU A 126 2.45 14.65 2.11
C LEU A 126 3.37 15.63 2.84
N GLY A 127 4.68 15.37 2.88
CA GLY A 127 5.68 16.27 3.45
C GLY A 127 5.63 17.66 2.83
N GLN A 128 5.56 17.76 1.50
CA GLN A 128 5.41 19.04 0.80
C GLN A 128 4.12 19.77 1.19
N ARG A 129 2.98 19.04 1.28
CA ARG A 129 1.70 19.65 1.70
C ARG A 129 1.78 20.18 3.13
N PHE A 130 2.38 19.42 4.04
CA PHE A 130 2.52 19.82 5.45
C PHE A 130 3.59 20.90 5.68
N ALA A 131 4.53 21.07 4.75
CA ALA A 131 5.44 22.21 4.72
C ALA A 131 4.72 23.51 4.30
N GLU A 132 3.72 23.45 3.43
CA GLU A 132 2.89 24.62 3.06
C GLU A 132 1.98 25.05 4.21
N ARG A 133 1.38 24.08 4.92
CA ARG A 133 0.43 24.32 6.00
C ARG A 133 0.52 23.20 7.03
N SER A 134 0.60 23.54 8.31
CA SER A 134 0.67 22.57 9.41
C SER A 134 -0.62 21.76 9.61
N GLU A 135 -1.72 22.14 8.97
CA GLU A 135 -3.03 21.52 9.17
C GLU A 135 -3.75 21.32 7.85
N TRP A 136 -4.35 20.13 7.70
CA TRP A 136 -5.09 19.74 6.51
C TRP A 136 -6.27 18.84 6.87
N SER A 137 -7.45 19.12 6.31
CA SER A 137 -8.54 18.14 6.33
C SER A 137 -8.31 17.04 5.31
N CYS A 138 -8.80 15.83 5.60
CA CYS A 138 -8.75 14.71 4.66
C CYS A 138 -9.39 15.04 3.30
N PHE A 139 -10.47 15.83 3.29
CA PHE A 139 -11.10 16.31 2.06
C PHE A 139 -10.19 17.23 1.25
N ARG A 140 -9.53 18.20 1.89
CA ARG A 140 -8.60 19.10 1.21
C ARG A 140 -7.37 18.37 0.67
N LEU A 141 -6.85 17.39 1.40
CA LEU A 141 -5.76 16.53 0.90
C LEU A 141 -6.22 15.71 -0.30
N ALA A 142 -7.42 15.12 -0.25
CA ALA A 142 -7.95 14.34 -1.37
C ALA A 142 -8.19 15.20 -2.62
N GLU A 143 -8.76 16.40 -2.46
CA GLU A 143 -8.92 17.39 -3.54
C GLU A 143 -7.56 17.74 -4.16
N ARG A 144 -6.56 18.03 -3.32
CA ARG A 144 -5.23 18.43 -3.80
C ARG A 144 -4.53 17.28 -4.51
N TRP A 145 -4.57 16.07 -3.94
CA TRP A 145 -4.01 14.87 -4.56
C TRP A 145 -4.61 14.62 -5.94
N LEU A 146 -5.94 14.75 -6.07
CA LEU A 146 -6.62 14.60 -7.35
C LEU A 146 -6.18 15.67 -8.35
N ALA A 147 -6.10 16.93 -7.93
CA ALA A 147 -5.67 18.03 -8.79
C ALA A 147 -4.23 17.82 -9.30
N ASP A 148 -3.30 17.44 -8.42
CA ASP A 148 -1.91 17.17 -8.78
C ASP A 148 -1.81 15.94 -9.70
N ALA A 149 -2.58 14.88 -9.44
CA ALA A 149 -2.64 13.71 -10.31
C ALA A 149 -3.15 14.03 -11.72
N LEU A 150 -4.19 14.86 -11.84
CA LEU A 150 -4.73 15.29 -13.13
C LEU A 150 -3.73 16.17 -13.91
N ALA A 151 -2.95 17.00 -13.21
CA ALA A 151 -1.92 17.83 -13.83
C ALA A 151 -0.79 17.00 -14.47
N VAL A 152 -0.44 15.85 -13.88
CA VAL A 152 0.60 14.95 -14.40
C VAL A 152 0.12 14.12 -15.60
N VAL A 153 -1.15 13.69 -15.60
CA VAL A 153 -1.70 12.85 -16.68
C VAL A 153 -1.99 13.64 -17.96
N GLY A 154 -2.13 14.97 -17.88
CA GLY A 154 -2.49 15.83 -19.01
C GLY A 154 -3.96 15.62 -19.46
N PRO A 155 -4.45 16.37 -20.47
CA PRO A 155 -5.81 16.20 -20.97
C PRO A 155 -6.02 14.78 -21.54
N VAL A 156 -7.10 14.13 -21.10
CA VAL A 156 -7.51 12.80 -21.59
C VAL A 156 -7.80 12.91 -23.09
N PRO A 157 -7.09 12.17 -23.96
CA PRO A 157 -7.43 12.16 -25.39
C PRO A 157 -8.86 11.62 -25.58
N ALA A 158 -9.57 12.18 -26.56
CA ALA A 158 -10.93 11.77 -26.94
C ALA A 158 -11.03 10.24 -27.17
N PRO A 159 -12.22 9.63 -27.01
CA PRO A 159 -12.38 8.18 -27.06
C PRO A 159 -12.27 7.69 -28.51
N ALA A 160 -11.06 7.61 -29.04
CA ALA A 160 -10.77 6.96 -30.30
C ALA A 160 -9.58 6.02 -30.08
N GLU A 161 -9.82 4.74 -30.37
CA GLU A 161 -8.89 3.61 -30.33
C GLU A 161 -8.44 3.15 -28.93
N LYS A 162 -8.76 1.88 -28.63
CA LYS A 162 -8.32 1.19 -27.41
C LYS A 162 -6.81 1.43 -27.22
N PRO A 163 -6.38 2.01 -26.09
CA PRO A 163 -4.96 2.23 -25.86
C PRO A 163 -4.26 0.88 -25.93
N LYS A 164 -3.31 0.74 -26.87
CA LYS A 164 -2.35 -0.35 -26.82
C LYS A 164 -1.65 -0.23 -25.48
N THR A 165 -1.89 -1.20 -24.60
CA THR A 165 -1.33 -1.30 -23.26
C THR A 165 0.19 -1.44 -23.36
N THR A 166 0.88 -0.32 -23.44
CA THR A 166 2.32 -0.21 -23.32
C THR A 166 2.60 1.03 -22.49
N ALA A 167 3.37 0.83 -21.42
CA ALA A 167 3.69 1.78 -20.36
C ALA A 167 2.52 2.05 -19.38
N SER A 168 2.67 1.47 -18.18
CA SER A 168 2.49 2.18 -16.90
C SER A 168 1.82 3.54 -17.06
N GLN A 169 0.49 3.62 -16.88
CA GLN A 169 -0.08 4.83 -16.31
C GLN A 169 0.76 5.10 -15.08
N SER A 170 1.61 6.14 -15.14
CA SER A 170 2.48 6.49 -14.02
C SER A 170 1.57 6.67 -12.82
N ASP A 171 1.69 5.79 -11.83
CA ASP A 171 1.03 6.01 -10.55
C ASP A 171 1.55 7.36 -10.03
N PHE A 172 0.77 8.43 -10.19
CA PHE A 172 1.06 9.74 -9.63
C PHE A 172 1.41 9.56 -8.15
N GLU A 173 2.67 9.75 -7.78
CA GLU A 173 3.19 9.59 -6.41
C GLU A 173 2.62 8.41 -5.57
N GLY A 174 2.15 7.33 -6.24
CA GLY A 174 1.45 6.19 -5.63
C GLY A 174 -0.08 6.16 -5.80
N SER A 175 -0.73 5.15 -5.26
CA SER A 175 -2.19 4.99 -5.30
C SER A 175 -2.87 5.66 -4.11
N ARG A 176 -4.18 5.95 -4.23
CA ARG A 176 -5.00 6.42 -3.09
C ARG A 176 -4.92 5.48 -1.87
N ARG A 177 -4.75 4.17 -2.12
CA ARG A 177 -4.59 3.16 -1.07
C ARG A 177 -3.24 3.32 -0.35
N GLU A 178 -2.16 3.54 -1.10
CA GLU A 178 -0.83 3.83 -0.53
C GLU A 178 -0.83 5.16 0.24
N LEU A 179 -1.52 6.19 -0.24
CA LEU A 179 -1.67 7.45 0.47
C LEU A 179 -2.36 7.27 1.84
N ALA A 180 -3.47 6.53 1.87
CA ALA A 180 -4.19 6.24 3.11
C ALA A 180 -3.32 5.44 4.09
N ALA A 181 -2.56 4.45 3.60
CA ALA A 181 -1.62 3.69 4.41
C ALA A 181 -0.48 4.57 4.93
N CYS A 182 0.08 5.46 4.10
CA CYS A 182 1.08 6.44 4.53
C CYS A 182 0.54 7.29 5.68
N LEU A 183 -0.65 7.88 5.52
CA LEU A 183 -1.29 8.69 6.57
C LEU A 183 -1.45 7.92 7.89
N ALA A 184 -1.95 6.69 7.84
CA ALA A 184 -2.13 5.86 9.04
C ALA A 184 -0.81 5.58 9.75
N ILE A 185 0.27 5.32 8.99
CA ILE A 185 1.61 5.07 9.54
C ILE A 185 2.22 6.37 10.09
N LEU A 186 2.09 7.50 9.39
CA LEU A 186 2.56 8.81 9.87
C LEU A 186 1.88 9.21 11.19
N VAL A 187 0.60 8.88 11.35
CA VAL A 187 -0.12 9.04 12.62
C VAL A 187 0.41 8.07 13.68
N GLY A 188 0.64 6.81 13.32
CA GLY A 188 1.22 5.80 14.23
C GLY A 188 2.66 6.08 14.66
N LEU A 189 3.42 6.82 13.85
CA LEU A 189 4.75 7.35 14.16
C LEU A 189 4.71 8.60 15.05
N GLY A 190 3.52 9.18 15.28
CA GLY A 190 3.36 10.44 16.00
C GLY A 190 3.87 11.66 15.22
N TRP A 191 3.99 11.56 13.90
CA TRP A 191 4.37 12.67 13.01
C TRP A 191 3.17 13.53 12.65
N LEU A 192 2.02 12.88 12.52
CA LEU A 192 0.71 13.49 12.36
C LEU A 192 -0.20 13.12 13.53
N GLN A 193 -1.22 13.94 13.76
CA GLN A 193 -2.26 13.68 14.74
C GLN A 193 -3.62 14.10 14.21
N TRP A 194 -4.64 13.27 14.38
CA TRP A 194 -6.03 13.67 14.14
C TRP A 194 -6.50 14.64 15.22
N LYS A 195 -7.10 15.76 14.81
CA LYS A 195 -7.80 16.65 15.74
C LYS A 195 -9.03 15.94 16.30
N GLN A 196 -9.18 15.98 17.62
CA GLN A 196 -10.28 15.30 18.32
C GLN A 196 -11.64 15.93 18.03
N GLU A 197 -11.68 17.24 17.75
CA GLU A 197 -12.90 18.01 17.55
C GLU A 197 -13.70 17.54 16.33
N ASP A 198 -13.03 17.25 15.22
CA ASP A 198 -13.68 16.86 13.96
C ASP A 198 -13.34 15.43 13.49
N GLY A 199 -12.25 14.83 13.98
CA GLY A 199 -11.78 13.52 13.54
C GLY A 199 -11.44 13.43 12.04
N LEU A 200 -11.33 14.58 11.37
CA LEU A 200 -11.21 14.71 9.91
C LEU A 200 -10.04 15.60 9.51
N THR A 201 -9.50 16.39 10.44
CA THR A 201 -8.33 17.24 10.26
C THR A 201 -7.09 16.61 10.86
N LEU A 202 -6.02 16.58 10.07
CA LEU A 202 -4.69 16.18 10.47
C LEU A 202 -3.85 17.42 10.82
N GLN A 203 -3.16 17.35 11.94
CA GLN A 203 -2.19 18.34 12.39
C GLN A 203 -0.78 17.75 12.35
N LEU A 204 0.17 18.52 11.82
CA LEU A 204 1.59 18.25 11.89
C LEU A 204 2.09 18.36 13.33
N ARG A 205 2.76 17.32 13.82
CA ARG A 205 3.40 17.30 15.14
C ARG A 205 4.90 17.45 15.05
N GLN A 206 5.51 16.81 14.05
CA GLN A 206 6.94 16.88 13.76
C GLN A 206 7.16 16.66 12.26
N PRO A 207 8.06 17.44 11.62
CA PRO A 207 8.49 17.22 10.24
C PRO A 207 9.17 15.86 10.04
N TRP A 208 9.08 15.32 8.82
CA TRP A 208 9.70 14.04 8.44
C TRP A 208 10.35 14.03 7.05
N TRP A 209 10.37 15.19 6.40
CA TRP A 209 10.96 15.40 5.09
C TRP A 209 12.42 15.84 5.20
#